data_AF-A0A9X8E302-F1
#
_entry.id   AF-A0A9X8E302-F1
#
_cell.length_a   1.000
_cell.length_b   1.000
_cell.length_c   1.000
_cell.angle_alpha   90.00
_cell.angle_beta   90.00
_cell.angle_gamma   90.00
#
_symmetry.space_group_name_H-M   'P 1'
#
loop_
_entity.id
_entity.type
_entity.pdbx_description
1 polymer ?
#
loop_
_entity_poly.entity_id
_entity_poly.type
_entity_poly.pdbx_seq_one_letter_code
_entity_poly.pdbx_strand_id
1 'polypeptide(L)'
;MVPTSGAAGKKKRSTLLSLTRRNAEIQSEAAVLRQTDRQADEANRAAAQANDAAHLRRLALANKIMALAEAQQDEFDRWVPETPEDYTVGEYLQWYTAQPGLSMKSKAHQEASVAAFRAERKMKASVQGLDSDEDE
;
A
#
# COMPACT_ATOMS: atom_id res chain seq x y z
N MET A 1 -50.00 -64.76 -26.64
CA MET A 1 -48.61 -65.15 -26.31
C MET A 1 -48.25 -64.49 -24.98
N VAL A 2 -48.29 -65.24 -23.88
CA VAL A 2 -48.09 -64.71 -22.53
C VAL A 2 -46.59 -64.65 -22.23
N PRO A 3 -46.02 -63.52 -21.76
CA PRO A 3 -44.61 -63.48 -21.38
C PRO A 3 -44.35 -64.46 -20.24
N THR A 4 -43.45 -65.42 -20.44
CA THR A 4 -43.06 -66.36 -19.38
C THR A 4 -42.42 -65.57 -18.24
N SER A 5 -42.92 -65.75 -17.01
CA SER A 5 -42.62 -64.87 -15.86
C SER A 5 -41.11 -64.76 -15.54
N GLY A 6 -40.31 -65.74 -15.96
CA GLY A 6 -38.85 -65.74 -15.81
C GLY A 6 -38.13 -64.63 -16.58
N ALA A 7 -38.58 -64.28 -17.80
CA ALA A 7 -37.94 -63.25 -18.62
C ALA A 7 -38.22 -61.84 -18.06
N ALA A 8 -39.44 -61.59 -17.61
CA ALA A 8 -39.82 -60.35 -16.93
C ALA A 8 -39.09 -60.19 -15.59
N GLY A 9 -38.93 -61.27 -14.82
CA GLY A 9 -38.18 -61.27 -13.57
C GLY A 9 -36.69 -60.96 -13.76
N LYS A 10 -36.04 -61.52 -14.80
CA LYS A 10 -34.63 -61.22 -15.13
C LYS A 10 -34.43 -59.74 -15.48
N LYS A 11 -35.30 -59.15 -16.31
CA LYS A 11 -35.23 -57.73 -16.67
C LYS A 11 -35.35 -56.83 -15.43
N LYS A 12 -36.34 -57.08 -14.56
CA LYS A 12 -36.51 -56.31 -13.31
C LYS A 12 -35.28 -56.37 -12.40
N ARG A 13 -34.68 -57.56 -12.22
CA ARG A 13 -33.45 -57.72 -11.42
C ARG A 13 -32.26 -56.98 -12.02
N SER A 14 -32.07 -57.07 -13.34
CA SER A 14 -31.03 -56.33 -14.06
C SER A 14 -31.19 -54.82 -13.93
N THR A 15 -32.41 -54.31 -14.09
CA THR A 15 -32.72 -52.88 -13.91
C THR A 15 -32.44 -52.41 -12.49
N LEU A 16 -32.86 -53.20 -11.49
CA LEU A 16 -32.65 -52.85 -10.07
C LEU A 16 -31.16 -52.78 -9.72
N LEU A 17 -30.35 -53.75 -10.18
CA LEU A 17 -28.89 -53.72 -9.99
C LEU A 17 -28.23 -52.52 -10.67
N SER A 18 -28.67 -52.15 -11.88
CA SER A 18 -28.17 -50.98 -12.59
C SER A 18 -28.51 -49.68 -11.85
N LEU A 19 -29.72 -49.56 -11.31
CA LEU A 19 -30.13 -48.40 -10.51
C LEU A 19 -29.35 -48.32 -9.20
N THR A 20 -29.13 -49.44 -8.51
CA THR A 20 -28.32 -49.48 -7.29
C THR A 20 -26.89 -49.00 -7.56
N ARG A 21 -26.28 -49.45 -8.66
CA ARG A 21 -24.94 -48.99 -9.06
C ARG A 21 -24.91 -47.49 -9.32
N ARG A 22 -25.86 -46.98 -10.12
CA ARG A 22 -25.93 -45.55 -10.44
C ARG A 22 -26.19 -44.69 -9.19
N ASN A 23 -26.99 -45.16 -8.23
CA ASN A 23 -27.19 -44.46 -6.96
C ASN A 23 -25.90 -44.42 -6.12
N ALA A 24 -25.12 -45.50 -6.10
CA ALA A 24 -23.83 -45.52 -5.41
C ALA A 24 -22.81 -44.58 -6.08
N GLU A 25 -22.79 -44.51 -7.41
CA GLU A 25 -21.97 -43.58 -8.19
C GLU A 25 -22.33 -42.12 -7.85
N ILE A 26 -23.62 -41.77 -7.89
CA ILE A 26 -24.10 -40.41 -7.54
C ILE A 26 -23.73 -40.04 -6.10
N GLN A 27 -23.85 -40.97 -5.15
CA GLN A 27 -23.47 -40.70 -3.76
C GLN A 27 -21.96 -40.49 -3.61
N SER A 28 -21.15 -41.25 -4.34
CA SER A 28 -19.70 -41.08 -4.39
C SER A 28 -19.32 -39.72 -4.97
N GLU A 29 -19.89 -39.34 -6.11
CA GLU A 29 -19.65 -38.03 -6.74
C GLU A 29 -20.07 -36.87 -5.82
N ALA A 30 -21.22 -36.96 -5.17
CA ALA A 30 -21.67 -35.96 -4.21
C ALA A 30 -20.73 -35.85 -3.00
N ALA A 31 -20.11 -36.95 -2.55
CA ALA A 31 -19.13 -36.91 -1.47
C ALA A 31 -17.84 -36.20 -1.90
N VAL A 32 -17.37 -36.43 -3.13
CA VAL A 32 -16.21 -35.74 -3.70
C VAL A 32 -16.47 -34.24 -3.82
N LEU A 33 -17.62 -33.83 -4.37
CA LEU A 33 -17.97 -32.41 -4.49
C LEU A 33 -17.98 -31.71 -3.13
N ARG A 34 -18.61 -32.31 -2.11
CA ARG A 34 -18.61 -31.77 -0.74
C ARG A 34 -17.22 -31.69 -0.11
N GLN A 35 -16.31 -32.58 -0.50
CA GLN A 35 -14.93 -32.52 -0.03
C GLN A 35 -14.18 -31.38 -0.72
N THR A 36 -14.36 -31.23 -2.03
CA THR A 36 -13.77 -30.12 -2.80
C THR A 36 -14.27 -28.77 -2.31
N ASP A 37 -15.57 -28.62 -2.03
CA ASP A 37 -16.14 -27.39 -1.49
C ASP A 37 -15.51 -27.03 -0.13
N ARG A 38 -15.38 -28.01 0.77
CA ARG A 38 -14.70 -27.81 2.07
C ARG A 38 -13.25 -27.37 1.89
N GLN A 39 -12.53 -28.00 0.97
CA GLN A 39 -11.14 -27.62 0.68
C GLN A 39 -11.03 -26.21 0.10
N ALA A 40 -11.97 -25.80 -0.76
CA ALA A 40 -12.02 -24.45 -1.30
C ALA A 40 -12.32 -23.41 -0.21
N ASP A 41 -13.25 -23.70 0.70
CA ASP A 41 -13.58 -22.83 1.84
C ASP A 41 -12.39 -22.66 2.79
N GLU A 42 -11.64 -23.74 3.06
CA GLU A 42 -10.42 -23.71 3.87
C GLU A 42 -9.33 -22.86 3.21
N ALA A 43 -9.11 -23.04 1.90
CA ALA A 43 -8.15 -22.26 1.14
C ALA A 43 -8.52 -20.76 1.13
N ASN A 44 -9.80 -20.44 0.92
CA ASN A 44 -10.30 -19.07 0.96
C ASN A 44 -10.09 -18.44 2.33
N ARG A 45 -10.36 -19.18 3.41
CA ARG A 45 -10.14 -18.69 4.78
C ARG A 45 -8.67 -18.43 5.06
N ALA A 46 -7.77 -19.32 4.62
CA ALA A 46 -6.33 -19.13 4.78
C ALA A 46 -5.82 -17.92 3.99
N ALA A 47 -6.31 -17.72 2.76
CA ALA A 47 -5.98 -16.56 1.94
C ALA A 47 -6.44 -15.24 2.57
N ALA A 48 -7.65 -15.21 3.14
CA ALA A 48 -8.17 -14.05 3.86
C ALA A 48 -7.27 -13.68 5.05
N GLN A 49 -6.91 -14.66 5.89
CA GLN A 49 -6.01 -14.46 7.04
C GLN A 49 -4.63 -13.93 6.61
N ALA A 50 -4.06 -14.48 5.53
CA ALA A 50 -2.79 -14.02 4.99
C ALA A 50 -2.87 -12.57 4.49
N ASN A 51 -3.98 -12.20 3.85
CA ASN A 51 -4.21 -10.83 3.39
C ASN A 51 -4.34 -9.85 4.57
N ASP A 52 -5.09 -10.21 5.61
CA ASP A 52 -5.22 -9.38 6.81
C ASP A 52 -3.86 -9.16 7.49
N ALA A 53 -3.05 -10.21 7.61
CA ALA A 53 -1.70 -10.10 8.14
C ALA A 53 -0.79 -9.21 7.26
N ALA A 54 -0.92 -9.30 5.93
CA ALA A 54 -0.20 -8.42 5.02
C ALA A 54 -0.65 -6.96 5.15
N HIS A 55 -1.96 -6.72 5.31
CA HIS A 55 -2.52 -5.39 5.54
C HIS A 55 -1.99 -4.77 6.84
N LEU A 56 -1.95 -5.52 7.94
CA LEU A 56 -1.36 -5.04 9.21
C LEU A 56 0.11 -4.66 9.06
N ARG A 57 0.90 -5.44 8.29
CA ARG A 57 2.30 -5.10 8.00
C ARG A 57 2.42 -3.81 7.19
N ARG A 58 1.54 -3.59 6.20
CA ARG A 58 1.50 -2.34 5.42
C ARG A 58 1.17 -1.14 6.30
N LEU A 59 0.18 -1.26 7.19
CA LEU A 59 -0.15 -0.21 8.16
C LEU A 59 1.01 0.09 9.11
N ALA A 60 1.68 -0.94 9.64
CA ALA A 60 2.84 -0.74 10.51
C ALA A 60 3.98 -0.02 9.79
N LEU A 61 4.22 -0.32 8.51
CA LEU A 61 5.20 0.38 7.69
C LEU A 61 4.79 1.85 7.46
N ALA A 62 3.52 2.10 7.11
CA ALA A 62 3.01 3.45 6.91
C ALA A 62 3.18 4.32 8.18
N ASN A 63 2.86 3.75 9.35
CA ASN A 63 3.04 4.45 10.63
C ASN A 63 4.52 4.75 10.91
N LYS A 64 5.44 3.83 10.58
CA LYS A 64 6.88 4.10 10.72
C LYS A 64 7.37 5.21 9.78
N ILE A 65 6.88 5.24 8.54
CA ILE A 65 7.22 6.29 7.59
C ILE A 65 6.71 7.65 8.09
N MET A 66 5.47 7.69 8.59
CA MET A 66 4.88 8.90 9.16
C MET A 66 5.68 9.41 10.35
N ALA A 67 5.99 8.53 11.31
CA ALA A 67 6.81 8.90 12.47
C ALA A 67 8.22 9.36 12.08
N LEU A 68 8.82 8.75 11.05
CA LEU A 68 10.11 9.21 10.53
C LEU A 68 10.00 10.58 9.86
N ALA A 69 8.94 10.83 9.09
CA ALA A 69 8.70 12.12 8.45
C ALA A 69 8.47 13.23 9.49
N GLU A 70 7.69 12.95 10.53
CA GLU A 70 7.50 13.85 11.68
C GLU A 70 8.83 14.14 12.37
N ALA A 71 9.62 13.11 12.70
CA ALA A 71 10.92 13.30 13.34
C ALA A 71 11.90 14.10 12.46
N GLN A 72 11.88 13.90 11.14
CA GLN A 72 12.69 14.68 10.21
C GLN A 72 12.22 16.14 10.12
N GLN A 73 10.92 16.38 10.21
CA GLN A 73 10.35 17.72 10.20
C GLN A 73 10.65 18.45 11.51
N ASP A 74 10.46 17.81 12.67
CA ASP A 74 10.84 18.36 13.98
C ASP A 74 12.34 18.67 14.05
N GLU A 75 13.18 17.80 13.48
CA GLU A 75 14.61 18.07 13.37
C GLU A 75 14.87 19.28 12.46
N PHE A 76 14.24 19.35 11.30
CA PHE A 76 14.37 20.48 10.40
C PHE A 76 13.93 21.80 11.05
N ASP A 77 12.76 21.83 11.67
CA ASP A 77 12.19 23.00 12.37
C ASP A 77 13.10 23.47 13.51
N ARG A 78 13.77 22.55 14.21
CA ARG A 78 14.79 22.88 15.22
C ARG A 78 16.03 23.56 14.65
N TRP A 79 16.40 23.24 13.42
CA TRP A 79 17.55 23.86 12.77
C TRP A 79 17.18 25.21 12.13
N VAL A 80 15.94 25.40 11.68
CA VAL A 80 15.45 26.65 11.06
C VAL A 80 15.59 27.82 12.04
N PRO A 81 16.31 28.90 11.67
CA PRO A 81 16.41 30.07 12.52
C PRO A 81 15.04 30.75 12.66
N GLU A 82 14.67 31.11 13.88
CA GLU A 82 13.41 31.83 14.18
C GLU A 82 13.32 33.19 13.44
N THR A 83 14.46 33.83 13.17
CA THR A 83 14.57 35.07 12.40
C THR A 83 15.55 34.92 11.23
N PRO A 84 15.09 34.43 10.05
CA PRO A 84 15.91 34.38 8.84
C PRO A 84 16.38 35.76 8.35
N GLU A 85 15.77 36.81 8.89
CA GLU A 85 15.95 38.22 8.55
C GLU A 85 17.28 38.80 9.06
N ASP A 86 17.88 38.16 10.07
CA ASP A 86 19.16 38.57 10.66
C ASP A 86 20.38 38.00 9.91
N TYR A 87 20.15 37.09 8.95
CA TYR A 87 21.22 36.48 8.17
C TYR A 87 21.50 37.24 6.87
N THR A 88 22.79 37.48 6.61
CA THR A 88 23.26 37.81 5.25
C THR A 88 23.12 36.57 4.34
N VAL A 89 23.06 36.77 3.03
CA VAL A 89 22.94 35.66 2.05
C VAL A 89 24.06 34.61 2.23
N GLY A 90 25.27 35.04 2.62
CA GLY A 90 26.40 34.16 2.89
C GLY A 90 26.21 33.29 4.15
N GLU A 91 25.68 33.87 5.22
CA GLU A 91 25.43 33.14 6.47
C GLU A 91 24.23 32.17 6.33
N TYR A 92 23.19 32.56 5.57
CA TYR A 92 22.08 31.67 5.24
C TYR A 92 22.56 30.46 4.41
N LEU A 93 23.45 30.68 3.44
CA LEU A 93 24.08 29.62 2.66
C LEU A 93 24.93 28.69 3.54
N GLN A 94 25.74 29.25 4.44
CA GLN A 94 26.58 28.48 5.35
C GLN A 94 25.74 27.62 6.29
N TRP A 95 24.70 28.20 6.89
CA TRP A 95 23.73 27.49 7.72
C TRP A 95 22.99 26.38 6.95
N TYR A 96 22.52 26.66 5.73
CA TYR A 96 21.87 25.68 4.86
C TYR A 96 22.79 24.50 4.53
N THR A 97 24.08 24.75 4.27
CA THR A 97 25.05 23.67 3.99
C THR A 97 25.49 22.91 5.24
N ALA A 98 25.26 23.46 6.43
CA ALA A 98 25.64 22.85 7.70
C ALA A 98 24.56 21.92 8.29
N GLN A 99 23.35 21.88 7.73
CA GLN A 99 22.30 21.01 8.26
C GLN A 99 22.62 19.52 8.05
N PRO A 100 22.47 18.69 9.09
CA PRO A 100 22.56 17.23 8.96
C PRO A 100 21.50 16.72 7.97
N GLY A 101 21.87 15.82 7.05
CA GLY A 101 20.95 15.23 6.07
C GLY A 101 20.67 16.08 4.82
N LEU A 102 21.00 17.39 4.81
CA LEU A 102 20.91 18.22 3.59
C LEU A 102 22.03 17.94 2.58
N SER A 103 23.14 17.32 2.99
CA SER A 103 24.20 16.87 2.08
C SER A 103 23.71 15.93 0.97
N MET A 104 22.51 15.35 1.08
CA MET A 104 21.88 14.51 0.06
C MET A 104 20.88 15.25 -0.86
N LYS A 105 20.53 16.51 -0.60
CA LYS A 105 19.64 17.26 -1.50
C LYS A 105 20.46 17.82 -2.67
N SER A 106 20.02 17.51 -3.89
CA SER A 106 20.71 17.86 -5.14
C SER A 106 20.98 19.38 -5.24
N LYS A 107 22.03 19.76 -5.99
CA LYS A 107 22.37 21.16 -6.30
C LYS A 107 21.16 22.00 -6.74
N ALA A 108 20.20 21.39 -7.45
CA ALA A 108 18.96 22.05 -7.87
C ALA A 108 18.06 22.45 -6.69
N HIS A 109 18.01 21.66 -5.62
CA HIS A 109 17.26 22.00 -4.42
C HIS A 109 17.95 23.13 -3.64
N GLN A 110 19.28 23.18 -3.64
CA GLN A 110 20.03 24.29 -3.05
C GLN A 110 19.76 25.60 -3.81
N GLU A 111 19.82 25.58 -5.14
CA GLU A 111 19.54 26.74 -5.99
C GLU A 111 18.09 27.23 -5.84
N ALA A 112 17.12 26.32 -5.77
CA ALA A 112 15.71 26.66 -5.54
C ALA A 112 15.49 27.31 -4.16
N SER A 113 16.10 26.78 -3.10
CA SER A 113 16.00 27.35 -1.75
C SER A 113 16.63 28.76 -1.67
N VAL A 114 17.76 28.99 -2.34
CA VAL A 114 18.41 30.31 -2.40
C VAL A 114 17.59 31.30 -3.22
N ALA A 115 17.01 30.85 -4.34
CA ALA A 115 16.13 31.69 -5.16
C ALA A 115 14.86 32.09 -4.41
N ALA A 116 14.24 31.16 -3.67
CA ALA A 116 13.07 31.44 -2.83
C ALA A 116 13.39 32.46 -1.73
N PHE A 117 14.52 32.28 -1.03
CA PHE A 117 14.99 33.20 0.01
C PHE A 117 15.23 34.63 -0.53
N ARG A 118 15.87 34.75 -1.71
CA ARG A 118 16.08 36.05 -2.36
C ARG A 118 14.78 36.70 -2.80
N ALA A 119 13.84 35.92 -3.33
CA ALA A 119 12.53 36.41 -3.75
C ALA A 119 11.71 36.93 -2.57
N GLU A 120 11.70 36.20 -1.45
CA GLU A 120 11.01 36.61 -0.23
C GLU A 120 11.60 37.90 0.36
N ARG A 121 12.93 38.04 0.40
CA ARG A 121 13.60 39.27 0.84
C ARG A 121 13.28 40.45 -0.06
N LYS A 122 13.29 40.27 -1.38
CA LYS A 122 12.95 41.33 -2.35
C LYS A 122 11.49 41.76 -2.20
N MET A 123 10.58 40.82 -2.05
CA MET A 123 9.16 41.11 -1.84
C MET A 123 8.92 41.88 -0.53
N LYS A 124 9.58 41.50 0.58
CA LYS A 124 9.49 42.23 1.85
C LYS A 124 10.16 43.62 1.80
N ALA A 125 11.27 43.79 1.08
CA ALA A 125 11.93 45.09 0.88
C ALA A 125 11.04 46.06 0.09
N SER A 126 10.38 45.60 -0.98
CA SER A 126 9.40 46.39 -1.72
C SER A 126 8.14 46.72 -0.89
N VAL A 127 7.75 45.87 0.05
CA VAL A 127 6.66 46.14 1.02
C VAL A 127 7.07 47.20 2.06
N GLN A 128 8.35 47.28 2.41
CA GLN A 128 8.89 48.26 3.37
C GLN A 128 9.33 49.59 2.73
N GLY A 129 9.18 49.76 1.41
CA GLY A 129 9.51 51.02 0.71
C GLY A 129 11.02 51.30 0.62
N LEU A 130 11.85 50.26 0.64
CA LEU A 130 13.31 50.37 0.51
C LEU A 130 13.79 49.94 -0.89
N ASP A 131 13.12 50.42 -1.94
CA ASP A 131 13.74 50.45 -3.27
C ASP A 131 14.64 51.69 -3.32
N SER A 132 15.91 51.54 -2.96
CA SER A 132 16.95 52.44 -3.42
C SER A 132 17.75 51.71 -4.45
N ASP A 133 17.58 52.17 -5.70
CA ASP A 133 18.38 51.82 -6.86
C ASP A 133 19.86 51.99 -6.55
N GLU A 134 20.64 50.93 -6.69
CA GLU A 134 22.05 51.03 -7.09
C GLU A 134 22.32 49.92 -8.10
N ASP A 135 22.00 50.24 -9.36
CA ASP A 135 22.71 49.72 -10.53
C ASP A 135 24.08 50.42 -10.60
N GLU A 136 25.17 49.65 -10.45
CA GLU A 136 26.43 49.82 -11.20
C GLU A 136 27.24 48.52 -11.21
#